data_AF-A0A1B6EU33-F1
#
_entry.id   AF-A0A1B6EU33-F1
#
_cell.length_a   1.000
_cell.length_b   1.000
_cell.length_c   1.000
_cell.angle_alpha   90.00
_cell.angle_beta   90.00
_cell.angle_gamma   90.00
#
_symmetry.space_group_name_H-M   'P 1'
#
loop_
_entity.id
_entity.type
_entity.pdbx_description
1 polymer ?
#
loop_
_entity_poly.entity_id
_entity_poly.type
_entity_poly.pdbx_seq_one_letter_code
_entity_poly.pdbx_strand_id
1 'polypeptide(L)'
;PSFVRDCLDHSSTPMDGPSLSDTLHSKGINVRYLGKLCDLLKKFSQLNYLHQLTASEIILRSAKHIYRNYIQNVSQMSLSIAIAHFLNCFLHSGYPVNALQNCEEMKNGKKRSRRFKSKLNVMAENSVDWMNLTSKSLWAQIKAEAKSYFDYNLDCNGIQEVVETYSLPRTATLRSFCLKIGVQILLREYNFESKTKLCFHDDDILNVFPLVKHVNPRASDAVNFYTTGQAKIQEGSLKEGYELIMEALNLLNQVYGPMHPEIVQCLRLIARLNYLMEDYVDAVNYQQKVVLMSERVNGIDHPSTISDYVSVSVW
;
A
#
# COMPACT_ATOMS: atom_id res chain seq x y z
N PRO A 1 7.58 13.33 -21.32
CA PRO A 1 8.71 13.04 -20.40
C PRO A 1 9.24 11.62 -20.64
N SER A 2 10.52 11.35 -20.40
CA SER A 2 11.12 10.01 -20.57
C SER A 2 10.30 8.94 -19.86
N PHE A 3 9.93 9.17 -18.60
CA PHE A 3 9.09 8.24 -17.83
C PHE A 3 7.77 7.85 -18.53
N VAL A 4 7.03 8.81 -19.10
CA VAL A 4 5.77 8.49 -19.78
C VAL A 4 6.02 7.70 -21.07
N ARG A 5 7.11 8.01 -21.79
CA ARG A 5 7.51 7.27 -22.99
C ARG A 5 7.92 5.85 -22.63
N ASP A 6 8.74 5.69 -21.59
CA ASP A 6 9.18 4.40 -21.07
C ASP A 6 7.99 3.50 -20.68
N CYS A 7 6.93 4.08 -20.10
CA CYS A 7 5.68 3.37 -19.81
C CYS A 7 4.88 3.02 -21.07
N LEU A 8 4.85 3.89 -22.08
CA LEU A 8 4.20 3.59 -23.37
C LEU A 8 4.93 2.48 -24.13
N ASP A 9 6.26 2.46 -24.05
CA ASP A 9 7.12 1.45 -24.68
C ASP A 9 7.20 0.14 -23.85
N HIS A 10 6.42 0.03 -22.77
CA HIS A 10 6.40 -1.11 -21.83
C HIS A 10 7.76 -1.45 -21.19
N SER A 11 8.72 -0.53 -21.23
CA SER A 11 10.03 -0.69 -20.59
C SER A 11 9.96 -0.53 -19.07
N SER A 12 8.97 0.23 -18.57
CA SER A 12 8.69 0.35 -17.14
C SER A 12 7.19 0.28 -16.87
N THR A 13 6.74 -0.72 -16.11
CA THR A 13 5.32 -0.91 -15.77
C THR A 13 5.14 -0.91 -14.25
N PRO A 14 5.04 0.27 -13.61
CA PRO A 14 4.76 0.33 -12.18
C PRO A 14 3.34 -0.17 -11.91
N MET A 15 3.22 -1.24 -11.12
CA MET A 15 1.95 -1.92 -10.87
C MET A 15 1.28 -1.45 -9.56
N ASP A 16 2.05 -0.89 -8.64
CA ASP A 16 1.57 -0.40 -7.35
C ASP A 16 2.25 0.93 -6.94
N GLY A 17 1.77 1.52 -5.85
CA GLY A 17 2.23 2.82 -5.36
C GLY A 17 3.72 2.87 -4.97
N PRO A 18 4.24 1.87 -4.24
CA PRO A 18 5.68 1.72 -4.01
C PRO A 18 6.48 1.62 -5.30
N SER A 19 6.14 0.72 -6.24
CA SER A 19 6.87 0.57 -7.50
C SER A 19 6.83 1.87 -8.32
N LEU A 20 5.70 2.59 -8.32
CA LEU A 20 5.60 3.91 -8.94
C LEU A 20 6.60 4.89 -8.34
N SER A 21 6.68 4.94 -7.01
CA SER A 21 7.59 5.85 -6.30
C SER A 21 9.06 5.50 -6.59
N ASP A 22 9.41 4.22 -6.58
CA ASP A 22 10.76 3.75 -6.84
C ASP A 22 11.18 3.97 -8.29
N THR A 23 10.26 3.77 -9.24
CA THR A 23 10.50 4.06 -10.66
C THR A 23 10.67 5.57 -10.91
N LEU A 24 9.92 6.42 -10.21
CA LEU A 24 10.14 7.87 -10.30
C LEU A 24 11.50 8.26 -9.73
N HIS A 25 11.87 7.73 -8.56
CA HIS A 25 13.17 8.00 -7.93
C HIS A 25 14.36 7.48 -8.75
N SER A 26 14.25 6.31 -9.38
CA SER A 26 15.31 5.77 -10.24
C SER A 26 15.58 6.66 -11.47
N LYS A 27 14.57 7.45 -11.88
CA LYS A 27 14.67 8.47 -12.94
C LYS A 27 14.98 9.88 -12.40
N GLY A 28 15.25 10.02 -11.10
CA GLY A 28 15.52 11.31 -10.45
C GLY A 28 14.30 12.22 -10.31
N ILE A 29 13.09 11.69 -10.49
CA ILE A 29 11.84 12.44 -10.39
C ILE A 29 11.34 12.39 -8.95
N ASN A 30 11.20 13.57 -8.33
CA ASN A 30 10.62 13.67 -6.99
C ASN A 30 9.11 13.39 -7.01
N VAL A 31 8.62 12.65 -6.01
CA VAL A 31 7.19 12.35 -5.79
C VAL A 31 6.31 13.60 -5.70
N ARG A 32 6.87 14.78 -5.37
CA ARG A 32 6.15 16.06 -5.45
C ARG A 32 5.54 16.34 -6.83
N TYR A 33 6.13 15.80 -7.89
CA TYR A 33 5.65 15.99 -9.27
C TYR A 33 4.51 15.05 -9.67
N LEU A 34 3.96 14.25 -8.74
CA LEU A 34 2.81 13.38 -9.04
C LEU A 34 1.61 14.13 -9.62
N GLY A 35 1.33 15.36 -9.19
CA GLY A 35 0.21 16.15 -9.73
C GLY A 35 0.38 16.46 -11.22
N LYS A 36 1.56 16.97 -11.60
CA LYS A 36 1.90 17.21 -13.02
C LYS A 36 1.88 15.91 -13.83
N LEU A 37 2.32 14.80 -13.24
CA LEU A 37 2.26 13.49 -13.91
C LEU A 37 0.81 13.07 -14.14
N CYS A 38 -0.08 13.24 -13.16
CA CYS A 38 -1.51 12.94 -13.27
C CYS A 38 -2.15 13.74 -14.43
N ASP A 39 -1.88 15.04 -14.52
CA ASP A 39 -2.38 15.91 -15.61
C ASP A 39 -1.87 15.49 -16.99
N LEU A 40 -0.62 15.03 -17.08
CA LEU A 40 -0.06 14.52 -18.32
C LEU A 40 -0.70 13.20 -18.73
N LEU A 41 -0.90 12.28 -17.78
CA LEU A 41 -1.46 10.96 -18.03
C LEU A 41 -2.94 11.02 -18.44
N LYS A 42 -3.68 12.04 -18.01
CA LYS A 42 -5.06 12.28 -18.46
C LYS A 42 -5.21 12.36 -19.99
N LYS A 43 -4.12 12.70 -20.71
CA LYS A 43 -4.09 12.78 -22.17
C LYS A 43 -3.91 11.43 -22.87
N PHE A 44 -3.48 10.39 -22.15
CA PHE A 44 -3.12 9.09 -22.71
C PHE A 44 -4.07 8.00 -22.19
N SER A 45 -5.07 7.64 -22.99
CA SER A 45 -6.05 6.60 -22.64
C SER A 45 -5.42 5.22 -22.41
N GLN A 46 -4.32 4.90 -23.10
CA GLN A 46 -3.55 3.66 -22.93
C GLN A 46 -2.96 3.51 -21.53
N LEU A 47 -2.65 4.62 -20.85
CA LEU A 47 -2.05 4.64 -19.52
C LEU A 47 -3.08 4.97 -18.43
N ASN A 48 -4.35 4.63 -18.64
CA ASN A 48 -5.40 4.92 -17.67
C ASN A 48 -5.13 4.26 -16.31
N TYR A 49 -4.60 3.02 -16.29
CA TYR A 49 -4.22 2.36 -15.04
C TYR A 49 -3.20 3.20 -14.22
N LEU A 50 -2.25 3.83 -14.90
CA LEU A 50 -1.22 4.66 -14.28
C LEU A 50 -1.80 5.98 -13.79
N HIS A 51 -2.73 6.57 -14.55
CA HIS A 51 -3.48 7.73 -14.12
C HIS A 51 -4.26 7.45 -12.83
N GLN A 52 -5.00 6.34 -12.77
CA GLN A 52 -5.72 5.88 -11.57
C GLN A 52 -4.77 5.66 -10.39
N LEU A 53 -3.63 5.03 -10.63
CA LEU A 53 -2.60 4.78 -9.61
C LEU A 53 -2.04 6.10 -9.07
N THR A 54 -1.69 7.06 -9.94
CA THR A 54 -1.16 8.37 -9.53
C THR A 54 -2.18 9.16 -8.71
N ALA A 55 -3.45 9.16 -9.13
CA ALA A 55 -4.52 9.82 -8.38
C ALA A 55 -4.72 9.17 -7.00
N SER A 56 -4.72 7.83 -6.94
CA SER A 56 -4.84 7.11 -5.66
C SER A 56 -3.68 7.43 -4.72
N GLU A 57 -2.44 7.53 -5.22
CA GLU A 57 -1.28 7.89 -4.42
C GLU A 57 -1.34 9.32 -3.88
N ILE A 58 -1.81 10.29 -4.68
CA ILE A 58 -2.01 11.67 -4.23
C ILE A 58 -3.01 11.70 -3.07
N ILE A 59 -4.16 11.05 -3.22
CA ILE A 59 -5.22 11.00 -2.20
C ILE A 59 -4.71 10.31 -0.94
N LEU A 60 -4.10 9.13 -1.07
CA LEU A 60 -3.63 8.32 0.06
C LEU A 60 -2.49 8.98 0.84
N ARG A 61 -1.57 9.68 0.15
CA ARG A 61 -0.47 10.41 0.81
C ARG A 61 -0.98 11.64 1.55
N SER A 62 -1.93 12.37 0.96
CA SER A 62 -2.58 13.52 1.60
C SER A 62 -3.37 13.05 2.84
N ALA A 63 -4.18 12.00 2.70
CA ALA A 63 -4.92 11.42 3.82
C ALA A 63 -3.99 10.92 4.94
N LYS A 64 -2.84 10.32 4.60
CA LYS A 64 -1.83 9.89 5.57
C LYS A 64 -1.25 11.05 6.39
N HIS A 65 -0.96 12.18 5.75
CA HIS A 65 -0.40 13.34 6.44
C HIS A 65 -1.42 13.96 7.40
N ILE A 66 -2.67 14.12 6.96
CA ILE A 66 -3.78 14.55 7.81
C ILE A 66 -3.97 13.57 8.98
N TYR A 67 -3.97 12.27 8.72
CA TYR A 67 -4.11 11.23 9.74
C TYR A 67 -3.01 11.28 10.81
N ARG A 68 -1.76 11.58 10.42
CA ARG A 68 -0.65 11.72 11.37
C ARG A 68 -0.89 12.84 12.38
N ASN A 69 -1.38 13.99 11.95
CA ASN A 69 -1.72 15.08 12.86
C ASN A 69 -2.97 14.76 13.67
N TYR A 70 -3.96 14.12 13.05
CA TYR A 70 -5.19 13.70 13.71
C TYR A 70 -4.94 12.74 14.89
N ILE A 71 -4.00 11.80 14.76
CA ILE A 71 -3.77 10.77 15.78
C ILE A 71 -2.83 11.21 16.92
N GLN A 72 -2.03 12.27 16.72
CA GLN A 72 -1.01 12.72 17.70
C GLN A 72 -1.59 13.07 19.07
N ASN A 73 -2.77 13.70 19.10
CA ASN A 73 -3.38 14.19 20.34
C ASN A 73 -4.48 13.24 20.88
N VAL A 74 -4.58 12.02 20.35
CA VAL A 74 -5.60 11.05 20.74
C VAL A 74 -5.11 10.23 21.91
N SER A 75 -5.90 10.18 22.99
CA SER A 75 -5.59 9.32 24.12
C SER A 75 -5.56 7.84 23.71
N GLN A 76 -4.69 7.04 24.31
CA GLN A 76 -4.57 5.62 23.97
C GLN A 76 -5.85 4.83 24.26
N MET A 77 -6.68 5.29 25.21
CA MET A 77 -7.99 4.70 25.50
C MET A 77 -9.05 4.94 24.42
N SER A 78 -8.90 6.00 23.61
CA SER A 78 -9.81 6.37 22.51
C SER A 78 -9.25 6.03 21.12
N LEU A 79 -8.08 5.40 21.04
CA LEU A 79 -7.36 5.21 19.77
C LEU A 79 -8.20 4.45 18.72
N SER A 80 -8.79 3.31 19.10
CA SER A 80 -9.63 2.50 18.18
C SER A 80 -10.84 3.28 17.67
N ILE A 81 -11.51 4.03 18.54
CA ILE A 81 -12.67 4.86 18.21
C ILE A 81 -12.27 5.97 17.23
N ALA A 82 -11.15 6.65 17.50
CA ALA A 82 -10.67 7.73 16.65
C ALA A 82 -10.27 7.23 15.25
N ILE A 83 -9.65 6.04 15.17
CA ILE A 83 -9.29 5.41 13.89
C ILE A 83 -10.55 5.02 13.11
N ALA A 84 -11.50 4.35 13.75
CA ALA A 84 -12.78 3.97 13.13
C ALA A 84 -13.54 5.22 12.63
N HIS A 85 -13.56 6.29 13.43
CA HIS A 85 -14.13 7.57 13.05
C HIS A 85 -13.46 8.16 11.80
N PHE A 86 -12.12 8.22 11.77
CA PHE A 86 -11.38 8.71 10.61
C PHE A 86 -11.70 7.90 9.35
N LEU A 87 -11.72 6.56 9.45
CA LEU A 87 -12.04 5.67 8.33
C LEU A 87 -13.48 5.87 7.83
N ASN A 88 -14.44 6.08 8.74
CA ASN A 88 -15.80 6.44 8.36
C ASN A 88 -15.83 7.81 7.65
N CYS A 89 -15.13 8.84 8.14
CA CYS A 89 -15.05 10.13 7.43
C CYS A 89 -14.41 10.00 6.04
N PHE A 90 -13.43 9.11 5.88
CA PHE A 90 -12.66 8.94 4.66
C PHE A 90 -13.38 8.09 3.60
N LEU A 91 -14.00 6.98 3.99
CA LEU A 91 -14.49 5.93 3.07
C LEU A 91 -16.00 5.71 3.09
N HIS A 92 -16.72 6.21 4.09
CA HIS A 92 -18.17 6.07 4.16
C HIS A 92 -18.86 7.13 3.31
N SER A 93 -19.83 6.71 2.48
CA SER A 93 -20.59 7.62 1.62
C SER A 93 -21.98 7.96 2.17
N GLY A 94 -22.32 7.51 3.39
CA GLY A 94 -23.62 7.72 4.03
C GLY A 94 -23.75 9.06 4.77
N TYR A 95 -24.62 9.10 5.79
CA TYR A 95 -24.92 10.32 6.56
C TYR A 95 -23.67 10.94 7.21
N PRO A 96 -23.70 12.26 7.53
CA PRO A 96 -22.59 12.92 8.21
C PRO A 96 -22.19 12.16 9.47
N VAL A 97 -20.98 11.63 9.43
CA VAL A 97 -20.38 10.91 10.55
C VAL A 97 -19.95 11.93 11.58
N ASN A 98 -20.54 11.85 12.77
CA ASN A 98 -20.07 12.54 13.98
C ASN A 98 -19.49 11.50 14.93
N ALA A 99 -18.38 11.80 15.60
CA ALA A 99 -17.73 10.87 16.53
C ALA A 99 -18.66 10.38 17.66
N LEU A 100 -19.65 11.17 18.05
CA LEU A 100 -20.65 10.81 19.05
C LEU A 100 -21.62 9.72 18.55
N GLN A 101 -21.90 9.64 17.25
CA GLN A 101 -22.81 8.65 16.67
C GLN A 101 -22.22 7.22 16.74
N ASN A 102 -20.90 7.08 16.56
CA ASN A 102 -20.18 5.81 16.77
C ASN A 102 -20.43 5.25 18.19
N CYS A 103 -20.63 6.13 19.17
CA CYS A 103 -20.85 5.77 20.57
C CYS A 103 -22.32 5.44 20.88
N GLU A 104 -23.28 5.93 20.10
CA GLU A 104 -24.71 5.73 20.36
C GLU A 104 -25.25 4.40 19.82
N GLU A 105 -24.77 3.90 18.68
CA GLU A 105 -25.15 2.57 18.18
C GLU A 105 -24.70 1.43 19.13
N MET A 106 -23.67 1.69 19.95
CA MET A 106 -23.19 0.85 21.05
C MET A 106 -24.22 0.65 22.19
N LYS A 107 -25.25 1.50 22.28
CA LYS A 107 -26.26 1.48 23.38
C LYS A 107 -27.24 0.30 23.28
N ASN A 108 -27.30 -0.39 22.15
CA ASN A 108 -28.26 -1.49 21.94
C ASN A 108 -27.86 -2.83 22.61
N GLY A 109 -26.68 -2.92 23.23
CA GLY A 109 -26.26 -4.06 24.06
C GLY A 109 -26.35 -3.78 25.56
N LYS A 110 -27.46 -4.18 26.22
CA LYS A 110 -27.79 -3.88 27.64
C LYS A 110 -26.70 -4.18 28.70
N LYS A 111 -25.65 -4.95 28.39
CA LYS A 111 -24.51 -5.23 29.31
C LYS A 111 -23.29 -4.29 29.14
N ARG A 112 -23.15 -3.57 28.02
CA ARG A 112 -21.97 -2.71 27.73
C ARG A 112 -22.09 -1.26 28.25
N SER A 113 -23.32 -0.81 28.56
CA SER A 113 -23.67 0.56 28.97
C SER A 113 -22.96 1.10 30.23
N ARG A 114 -22.72 0.28 31.26
CA ARG A 114 -22.14 0.76 32.54
C ARG A 114 -20.63 1.02 32.47
N ARG A 115 -19.86 0.26 31.69
CA ARG A 115 -18.42 0.51 31.50
C ARG A 115 -18.15 1.78 30.67
N PHE A 116 -19.09 2.19 29.82
CA PHE A 116 -18.92 3.33 28.92
C PHE A 116 -19.26 4.68 29.56
N LYS A 117 -20.29 4.78 30.40
CA LYS A 117 -20.58 6.01 31.17
C LYS A 117 -19.41 6.44 32.07
N SER A 118 -18.67 5.47 32.61
CA SER A 118 -17.43 5.72 33.35
C SER A 118 -16.30 6.19 32.45
N LYS A 119 -16.15 5.66 31.22
CA LYS A 119 -15.13 6.12 30.26
C LYS A 119 -15.42 7.51 29.69
N LEU A 120 -16.68 7.84 29.38
CA LEU A 120 -17.04 9.12 28.76
C LEU A 120 -16.83 10.31 29.73
N ASN A 121 -17.13 10.13 31.03
CA ASN A 121 -16.86 11.15 32.05
C ASN A 121 -15.34 11.36 32.29
N VAL A 122 -14.50 10.37 32.00
CA VAL A 122 -13.02 10.49 32.07
C VAL A 122 -12.43 11.03 30.75
N MET A 123 -13.17 10.92 29.63
CA MET A 123 -12.75 11.40 28.31
C MET A 123 -13.00 12.89 28.06
N ALA A 124 -13.79 13.57 28.89
CA ALA A 124 -14.08 14.99 28.74
C ALA A 124 -12.90 15.92 29.13
N GLU A 125 -11.87 15.41 29.81
CA GLU A 125 -10.71 16.21 30.23
C GLU A 125 -9.55 16.19 29.24
N ASN A 126 -9.53 15.28 28.25
CA ASN A 126 -8.43 15.13 27.30
C ASN A 126 -8.91 15.31 25.84
N SER A 127 -8.55 16.45 25.24
CA SER A 127 -8.50 16.72 23.78
C SER A 127 -9.58 16.08 22.89
N VAL A 128 -10.75 16.73 22.84
CA VAL A 128 -11.91 16.32 22.02
C VAL A 128 -11.80 16.79 20.56
N ASP A 129 -10.73 17.49 20.18
CA ASP A 129 -10.60 18.14 18.86
C ASP A 129 -10.77 17.20 17.66
N TRP A 130 -10.31 15.95 17.79
CA TRP A 130 -10.43 14.94 16.74
C TRP A 130 -11.90 14.52 16.47
N MET A 131 -12.80 14.69 17.44
CA MET A 131 -14.22 14.37 17.29
C MET A 131 -14.96 15.32 16.35
N ASN A 132 -14.42 16.51 16.13
CA ASN A 132 -15.03 17.53 15.26
C ASN A 132 -14.77 17.27 13.76
N LEU A 133 -13.94 16.30 13.42
CA LEU A 133 -13.65 15.95 12.03
C LEU A 133 -14.90 15.39 11.36
N THR A 134 -15.34 16.02 10.28
CA THR A 134 -16.43 15.51 9.43
C THR A 134 -15.88 15.03 8.09
N SER A 135 -16.66 14.22 7.36
CA SER A 135 -16.28 13.80 6.00
C SER A 135 -16.02 15.02 5.08
N LYS A 136 -16.89 16.04 5.14
CA LYS A 136 -16.74 17.28 4.34
C LYS A 136 -15.46 18.03 4.68
N SER A 137 -15.15 18.20 5.98
CA SER A 137 -13.92 18.88 6.39
C SER A 137 -12.68 18.08 6.03
N LEU A 138 -12.71 16.75 6.14
CA LEU A 138 -11.60 15.88 5.77
C LEU A 138 -11.29 15.97 4.27
N TRP A 139 -12.31 15.88 3.41
CA TRP A 139 -12.11 15.99 1.96
C TRP A 139 -11.69 17.40 1.53
N ALA A 140 -12.13 18.46 2.23
CA ALA A 140 -11.61 19.81 2.03
C ALA A 140 -10.10 19.91 2.37
N GLN A 141 -9.67 19.29 3.46
CA GLN A 141 -8.25 19.22 3.84
C GLN A 141 -7.44 18.41 2.83
N ILE A 142 -7.96 17.27 2.34
CA ILE A 142 -7.30 16.45 1.31
C ILE A 142 -7.08 17.27 0.03
N LYS A 143 -8.09 18.03 -0.42
CA LYS A 143 -7.97 18.91 -1.60
C LYS A 143 -6.93 20.01 -1.38
N ALA A 144 -6.93 20.65 -0.21
CA ALA A 144 -5.96 21.69 0.12
C ALA A 144 -4.53 21.15 0.15
N GLU A 145 -4.32 19.95 0.69
CA GLU A 145 -3.02 19.30 0.74
C GLU A 145 -2.56 18.82 -0.64
N ALA A 146 -3.46 18.23 -1.43
CA ALA A 146 -3.17 17.85 -2.81
C ALA A 146 -2.70 19.06 -3.64
N LYS A 147 -3.34 20.22 -3.43
CA LYS A 147 -2.95 21.45 -4.10
C LYS A 147 -1.63 22.02 -3.59
N SER A 148 -1.41 22.06 -2.27
CA SER A 148 -0.19 22.66 -1.70
C SER A 148 1.06 21.82 -1.95
N TYR A 149 0.97 20.49 -1.79
CA TYR A 149 2.11 19.60 -1.90
C TYR A 149 2.36 19.15 -3.34
N PHE A 150 1.31 18.69 -4.05
CA PHE A 150 1.44 18.08 -5.39
C PHE A 150 1.08 19.03 -6.54
N ASP A 151 0.57 20.23 -6.25
CA ASP A 151 0.04 21.18 -7.25
C ASP A 151 -1.09 20.59 -8.12
N TYR A 152 -1.89 19.69 -7.53
CA TYR A 152 -2.98 19.00 -8.23
C TYR A 152 -4.36 19.49 -7.77
N ASN A 153 -5.25 19.78 -8.71
CA ASN A 153 -6.63 20.13 -8.42
C ASN A 153 -7.48 18.85 -8.40
N LEU A 154 -7.82 18.39 -7.19
CA LEU A 154 -8.77 17.30 -7.01
C LEU A 154 -10.20 17.82 -7.12
N ASP A 155 -10.91 17.43 -8.18
CA ASP A 155 -12.31 17.80 -8.42
C ASP A 155 -13.31 17.00 -7.55
N CYS A 156 -12.82 16.15 -6.64
CA CYS A 156 -13.65 15.26 -5.82
C CYS A 156 -13.91 15.80 -4.40
N ASN A 157 -15.17 15.80 -3.97
CA ASN A 157 -15.63 16.21 -2.63
C ASN A 157 -15.86 15.03 -1.67
N GLY A 158 -15.80 13.81 -2.18
CA GLY A 158 -16.03 12.60 -1.40
C GLY A 158 -15.56 11.36 -2.14
N ILE A 159 -15.54 10.23 -1.43
CA ILE A 159 -15.06 8.95 -1.97
C ILE A 159 -15.91 8.45 -3.15
N GLN A 160 -17.21 8.75 -3.19
CA GLN A 160 -18.09 8.36 -4.30
C GLN A 160 -17.62 8.97 -5.62
N GLU A 161 -17.35 10.28 -5.63
CA GLU A 161 -16.85 10.99 -6.81
C GLU A 161 -15.46 10.46 -7.23
N VAL A 162 -14.64 10.01 -6.28
CA VAL A 162 -13.35 9.37 -6.58
C VAL A 162 -13.54 8.02 -7.26
N VAL A 163 -14.50 7.21 -6.80
CA VAL A 163 -14.84 5.92 -7.42
C VAL A 163 -15.36 6.16 -8.84
N GLU A 164 -16.19 7.17 -9.06
CA GLU A 164 -16.75 7.49 -10.38
C GLU A 164 -15.69 8.05 -11.34
N THR A 165 -14.81 8.94 -10.87
CA THR A 165 -13.83 9.64 -11.70
C THR A 165 -12.62 8.77 -12.03
N TYR A 166 -12.12 8.02 -11.05
CA TYR A 166 -10.88 7.25 -11.17
C TYR A 166 -11.11 5.73 -11.14
N SER A 167 -12.35 5.25 -11.06
CA SER A 167 -12.67 3.81 -10.99
C SER A 167 -11.93 3.06 -9.87
N LEU A 168 -11.61 3.76 -8.77
CA LEU A 168 -10.85 3.21 -7.65
C LEU A 168 -11.78 2.48 -6.67
N PRO A 169 -11.61 1.18 -6.44
CA PRO A 169 -12.46 0.48 -5.48
C PRO A 169 -12.12 0.90 -4.05
N ARG A 170 -13.17 1.03 -3.21
CA ARG A 170 -13.05 1.44 -1.80
C ARG A 170 -12.23 0.44 -0.98
N THR A 171 -12.34 -0.85 -1.29
CA THR A 171 -11.58 -1.92 -0.64
C THR A 171 -10.08 -1.79 -0.89
N ALA A 172 -9.66 -1.51 -2.14
CA ALA A 172 -8.25 -1.28 -2.45
C ALA A 172 -7.72 0.02 -1.81
N THR A 173 -8.56 1.06 -1.76
CA THR A 173 -8.22 2.33 -1.10
C THR A 173 -8.03 2.13 0.41
N LEU A 174 -8.95 1.42 1.07
CA LEU A 174 -8.84 1.03 2.48
C LEU A 174 -7.55 0.26 2.73
N ARG A 175 -7.30 -0.79 1.95
CA ARG A 175 -6.11 -1.63 2.12
C ARG A 175 -4.82 -0.84 1.95
N SER A 176 -4.72 -0.04 0.88
CA SER A 176 -3.55 0.81 0.61
C SER A 176 -3.36 1.88 1.68
N PHE A 177 -4.45 2.43 2.23
CA PHE A 177 -4.39 3.36 3.35
C PHE A 177 -3.85 2.68 4.61
N CYS A 178 -4.43 1.54 5.01
CA CYS A 178 -4.02 0.77 6.17
C CYS A 178 -2.55 0.37 6.14
N LEU A 179 -2.05 -0.09 4.99
CA LEU A 179 -0.63 -0.43 4.80
C LEU A 179 0.30 0.80 4.92
N LYS A 180 -0.18 2.00 4.56
CA LYS A 180 0.60 3.24 4.65
C LYS A 180 0.65 3.85 6.05
N ILE A 181 -0.34 3.57 6.89
CA ILE A 181 -0.42 4.07 8.27
C ILE A 181 0.00 3.03 9.30
N GLY A 182 -0.10 1.73 8.97
CA GLY A 182 0.20 0.62 9.88
C GLY A 182 -0.98 0.21 10.74
N VAL A 183 -2.20 0.18 10.20
CA VAL A 183 -3.40 -0.24 10.95
C VAL A 183 -3.86 -1.61 10.45
N GLN A 184 -4.12 -2.52 11.38
CA GLN A 184 -4.70 -3.82 11.12
C GLN A 184 -6.18 -3.80 11.48
N ILE A 185 -7.01 -4.18 10.50
CA ILE A 185 -8.46 -4.21 10.61
C ILE A 185 -8.94 -5.67 10.60
N LEU A 186 -10.05 -5.94 11.29
CA LEU A 186 -10.72 -7.22 11.30
C LEU A 186 -11.13 -7.67 9.89
N LEU A 187 -10.90 -8.95 9.56
CA LEU A 187 -11.35 -9.50 8.30
C LEU A 187 -12.86 -9.75 8.34
N ARG A 188 -13.62 -8.92 7.64
CA ARG A 188 -15.07 -9.09 7.39
C ARG A 188 -15.48 -8.37 6.11
N GLU A 189 -16.69 -8.66 5.64
CA GLU A 189 -17.28 -7.90 4.53
C GLU A 189 -17.75 -6.52 5.01
N TYR A 190 -17.07 -5.48 4.52
CA TYR A 190 -17.40 -4.09 4.82
C TYR A 190 -18.39 -3.54 3.79
N ASN A 191 -19.57 -3.12 4.26
CA ASN A 191 -20.54 -2.43 3.42
C ASN A 191 -20.32 -0.91 3.51
N PHE A 192 -19.79 -0.33 2.43
CA PHE A 192 -19.48 1.10 2.35
C PHE A 192 -20.68 1.98 1.95
N GLU A 193 -21.74 1.37 1.44
CA GLU A 193 -22.89 2.07 0.82
C GLU A 193 -24.12 2.10 1.73
N SER A 194 -24.06 1.39 2.86
CA SER A 194 -25.11 1.41 3.88
C SER A 194 -25.40 2.84 4.32
N LYS A 195 -26.63 3.31 4.10
CA LYS A 195 -27.07 4.65 4.56
C LYS A 195 -27.50 4.67 6.02
N THR A 196 -27.68 3.51 6.65
CA THR A 196 -28.31 3.42 7.98
C THR A 196 -27.34 3.04 9.09
N LYS A 197 -26.17 2.49 8.76
CA LYS A 197 -25.18 2.00 9.71
C LYS A 197 -23.79 2.45 9.30
N LEU A 198 -22.98 2.76 10.31
CA LEU A 198 -21.56 3.06 10.13
C LEU A 198 -20.80 1.82 9.64
N CYS A 199 -19.74 2.06 8.85
CA CYS A 199 -18.97 0.98 8.23
C CYS A 199 -17.94 0.38 9.21
N PHE A 200 -17.26 1.25 9.95
CA PHE A 200 -16.20 0.89 10.89
C PHE A 200 -16.61 1.19 12.33
N HIS A 201 -16.29 0.26 13.22
CA HIS A 201 -16.50 0.34 14.66
C HIS A 201 -15.16 0.17 15.38
N ASP A 202 -15.14 0.46 16.68
CA ASP A 202 -13.94 0.30 17.51
C ASP A 202 -13.48 -1.17 17.59
N ASP A 203 -14.42 -2.11 17.62
CA ASP A 203 -14.17 -3.56 17.61
C ASP A 203 -13.47 -4.02 16.30
N ASP A 204 -13.47 -3.22 15.22
CA ASP A 204 -12.81 -3.56 13.95
C ASP A 204 -11.31 -3.29 13.95
N ILE A 205 -10.82 -2.44 14.85
CA ILE A 205 -9.41 -2.05 14.90
C ILE A 205 -8.67 -3.04 15.79
N LEU A 206 -7.92 -3.95 15.18
CA LEU A 206 -7.20 -4.99 15.91
C LEU A 206 -5.88 -4.47 16.48
N ASN A 207 -5.02 -3.93 15.62
CA ASN A 207 -3.69 -3.48 15.99
C ASN A 207 -3.29 -2.20 15.23
N VAL A 208 -2.38 -1.44 15.85
CA VAL A 208 -1.71 -0.30 15.22
C VAL A 208 -0.22 -0.49 15.40
N PHE A 209 0.50 -0.56 14.29
CA PHE A 209 1.95 -0.76 14.25
C PHE A 209 2.65 0.51 13.76
N PRO A 210 3.73 0.94 14.41
CA PRO A 210 4.56 2.01 13.87
C PRO A 210 5.28 1.52 12.61
N LEU A 211 5.09 2.23 11.50
CA LEU A 211 5.85 1.98 10.28
C LEU A 211 7.17 2.73 10.33
N VAL A 212 8.24 2.01 10.66
CA VAL A 212 9.60 2.55 10.73
C VAL A 212 10.28 2.40 9.38
N LYS A 213 10.82 3.51 8.86
CA LYS A 213 11.68 3.47 7.67
C LYS A 213 13.08 3.13 8.12
N HIS A 214 13.58 1.97 7.70
CA HIS A 214 14.96 1.58 7.91
C HIS A 214 15.78 1.85 6.65
N VAL A 215 17.04 2.22 6.83
CA VAL A 215 18.02 2.14 5.76
C VAL A 215 18.51 0.70 5.76
N ASN A 216 18.10 -0.07 4.75
CA ASN A 216 18.63 -1.41 4.59
C ASN A 216 20.08 -1.30 4.09
N PRO A 217 21.06 -1.94 4.76
CA PRO A 217 22.44 -1.93 4.28
C PRO A 217 22.46 -2.58 2.91
N ARG A 218 23.03 -1.93 1.89
CA ARG A 218 23.03 -2.48 0.52
C ARG A 218 24.23 -3.40 0.33
N ALA A 219 23.99 -4.67 0.00
CA ALA A 219 25.05 -5.61 -0.34
C ALA A 219 25.56 -5.32 -1.76
N SER A 220 26.47 -4.33 -1.91
CA SER A 220 27.00 -3.91 -3.22
C SER A 220 27.56 -5.07 -4.02
N ASP A 221 28.32 -5.95 -3.36
CA ASP A 221 29.00 -7.07 -4.02
C ASP A 221 27.98 -8.08 -4.57
N ALA A 222 26.95 -8.43 -3.79
CA ALA A 222 25.89 -9.31 -4.24
C ALA A 222 25.09 -8.72 -5.41
N VAL A 223 24.83 -7.41 -5.40
CA VAL A 223 24.19 -6.71 -6.52
C VAL A 223 25.06 -6.73 -7.77
N ASN A 224 26.39 -6.59 -7.62
CA ASN A 224 27.33 -6.69 -8.73
C ASN A 224 27.36 -8.11 -9.33
N PHE A 225 27.38 -9.15 -8.50
CA PHE A 225 27.26 -10.54 -8.97
C PHE A 225 25.93 -10.78 -9.69
N TYR A 226 24.82 -10.29 -9.13
CA TYR A 226 23.50 -10.43 -9.73
C TYR A 226 23.42 -9.76 -11.10
N THR A 227 23.89 -8.51 -11.22
CA THR A 227 23.86 -7.76 -12.48
C THR A 227 24.80 -8.35 -13.54
N THR A 228 25.98 -8.81 -13.13
CA THR A 228 26.92 -9.50 -14.02
C THR A 228 26.34 -10.84 -14.50
N GLY A 229 25.71 -11.60 -13.59
CA GLY A 229 25.01 -12.84 -13.92
C GLY A 229 23.90 -12.61 -14.93
N GLN A 230 23.09 -11.56 -14.76
CA GLN A 230 22.07 -11.18 -15.74
C GLN A 230 22.66 -10.85 -17.12
N ALA A 231 23.77 -10.11 -17.18
CA ALA A 231 24.43 -9.80 -18.44
C ALA A 231 24.92 -11.07 -19.15
N LYS A 232 25.54 -12.01 -18.41
CA LYS A 232 25.99 -13.31 -18.96
C LYS A 232 24.85 -14.17 -19.49
N ILE A 233 23.69 -14.15 -18.83
CA ILE A 233 22.48 -14.85 -19.29
C ILE A 233 21.99 -14.24 -20.61
N GLN A 234 22.05 -12.90 -20.76
CA GLN A 234 21.70 -12.23 -22.02
C GLN A 234 22.69 -12.54 -23.15
N GLU A 235 23.97 -12.77 -22.83
CA GLU A 235 25.00 -13.24 -23.77
C GLU A 235 24.80 -14.71 -24.20
N GLY A 236 23.96 -15.47 -23.49
CA GLY A 236 23.67 -16.89 -23.77
C GLY A 236 24.45 -17.89 -22.90
N SER A 237 25.36 -17.43 -22.05
CA SER A 237 26.12 -18.27 -21.11
C SER A 237 25.28 -18.63 -19.88
N LEU A 238 24.33 -19.55 -20.03
CA LEU A 238 23.38 -19.91 -18.97
C LEU A 238 24.05 -20.51 -17.72
N LYS A 239 25.07 -21.37 -17.89
CA LYS A 239 25.76 -22.04 -16.77
C LYS A 239 26.57 -21.07 -15.91
N GLU A 240 27.38 -20.21 -16.54
CA GLU A 240 28.13 -19.17 -15.84
C GLU A 240 27.19 -18.19 -15.14
N GLY A 241 26.09 -17.82 -15.82
CA GLY A 241 25.04 -17.00 -15.22
C GLY A 241 24.44 -17.65 -13.97
N TYR A 242 24.13 -18.94 -14.02
CA TYR A 242 23.59 -19.69 -12.88
C TYR A 242 24.53 -19.67 -11.67
N GLU A 243 25.82 -19.91 -11.87
CA GLU A 243 26.83 -19.88 -10.81
C GLU A 243 26.91 -18.49 -10.16
N LEU A 244 26.95 -17.41 -10.96
CA LEU A 244 26.98 -16.03 -10.46
C LEU A 244 25.73 -15.67 -9.66
N ILE A 245 24.54 -16.10 -10.09
CA ILE A 245 23.30 -15.85 -9.34
C ILE A 245 23.26 -16.67 -8.03
N MET A 246 23.80 -17.89 -8.03
CA MET A 246 23.94 -18.70 -6.82
C MET A 246 24.92 -18.09 -5.80
N GLU A 247 26.04 -17.54 -6.27
CA GLU A 247 26.96 -16.78 -5.42
C GLU A 247 26.30 -15.53 -4.83
N ALA A 248 25.56 -14.77 -5.66
CA ALA A 248 24.78 -13.63 -5.20
C ALA A 248 23.76 -14.04 -4.12
N LEU A 249 23.05 -15.14 -4.32
CA LEU A 249 22.09 -15.68 -3.34
C LEU A 249 22.77 -16.00 -2.00
N ASN A 250 23.95 -16.62 -2.01
CA ASN A 250 24.69 -16.96 -0.80
C ASN A 250 25.11 -15.70 -0.03
N LEU A 251 25.63 -14.69 -0.74
CA LEU A 251 26.00 -13.41 -0.14
C LEU A 251 24.79 -12.68 0.45
N LEU A 252 23.66 -12.65 -0.27
CA LEU A 252 22.42 -12.03 0.23
C LEU A 252 21.90 -12.72 1.50
N ASN A 253 21.96 -14.06 1.56
CA ASN A 253 21.57 -14.81 2.76
C ASN A 253 22.47 -14.49 3.95
N GLN A 254 23.77 -14.26 3.74
CA GLN A 254 24.70 -13.89 4.80
C GLN A 254 24.46 -12.47 5.33
N VAL A 255 24.12 -11.52 4.46
CA VAL A 255 23.92 -10.12 4.84
C VAL A 255 22.54 -9.85 5.41
N TYR A 256 21.48 -10.34 4.77
CA TYR A 256 20.09 -10.04 5.13
C TYR A 256 19.42 -11.11 6.00
N GLY A 257 20.05 -12.27 6.12
CA GLY A 257 19.39 -13.46 6.67
C GLY A 257 18.43 -14.10 5.67
N PRO A 258 17.61 -15.07 6.11
CA PRO A 258 16.85 -15.95 5.21
C PRO A 258 15.59 -15.31 4.58
N MET A 259 15.21 -14.08 4.95
CA MET A 259 13.95 -13.45 4.53
C MET A 259 14.18 -12.01 4.06
N HIS A 260 14.35 -11.82 2.75
CA HIS A 260 14.54 -10.51 2.13
C HIS A 260 14.02 -10.48 0.68
N PRO A 261 13.47 -9.34 0.18
CA PRO A 261 12.92 -9.27 -1.18
C PRO A 261 13.95 -9.58 -2.27
N GLU A 262 15.22 -9.17 -2.09
CA GLU A 262 16.28 -9.41 -3.09
C GLU A 262 16.62 -10.90 -3.22
N ILE A 263 16.51 -11.67 -2.14
CA ILE A 263 16.69 -13.13 -2.16
C ILE A 263 15.62 -13.78 -3.03
N VAL A 264 14.37 -13.31 -2.92
CA VAL A 264 13.25 -13.78 -3.76
C VAL A 264 13.51 -13.50 -5.24
N GLN A 265 14.11 -12.35 -5.58
CA GLN A 265 14.48 -12.02 -6.96
C GLN A 265 15.57 -12.96 -7.51
N CYS A 266 16.59 -13.30 -6.71
CA CYS A 266 17.61 -14.28 -7.09
C CYS A 266 17.01 -15.67 -7.31
N LEU A 267 16.18 -16.14 -6.37
CA LEU A 267 15.52 -17.45 -6.46
C LEU A 267 14.60 -17.55 -7.68
N ARG A 268 13.87 -16.48 -8.02
CA ARG A 268 13.04 -16.43 -9.24
C ARG A 268 13.88 -16.60 -10.50
N LEU A 269 15.04 -15.95 -10.56
CA LEU A 269 15.94 -16.06 -11.70
C LEU A 269 16.55 -17.47 -11.80
N ILE A 270 16.96 -18.05 -10.68
CA ILE A 270 17.45 -19.46 -10.58
C ILE A 270 16.38 -20.43 -11.08
N ALA A 271 15.14 -20.29 -10.62
CA ALA A 271 14.03 -21.13 -11.03
C ALA A 271 13.84 -21.09 -12.55
N ARG A 272 13.88 -19.87 -13.14
CA ARG A 272 13.76 -19.68 -14.58
C ARG A 272 14.95 -20.28 -15.36
N LEU A 273 16.17 -20.19 -14.82
CA LEU A 273 17.35 -20.79 -15.45
C LEU A 273 17.28 -22.31 -15.44
N ASN A 274 16.86 -22.93 -14.33
CA ASN A 274 16.70 -24.39 -14.27
C ASN A 274 15.64 -24.88 -15.26
N TYR A 275 14.56 -24.13 -15.43
CA TYR A 275 13.58 -24.43 -16.47
C TYR A 275 14.18 -24.39 -17.87
N LEU A 276 15.04 -23.38 -18.16
CA LEU A 276 15.74 -23.27 -19.45
C LEU A 276 16.81 -24.36 -19.65
N MET A 277 17.37 -24.90 -18.57
CA MET A 277 18.33 -26.00 -18.59
C MET A 277 17.66 -27.39 -18.61
N GLU A 278 16.32 -27.45 -18.68
CA GLU A 278 15.49 -28.66 -18.68
C GLU A 278 15.45 -29.44 -17.34
N ASP A 279 15.94 -28.84 -16.25
CA ASP A 279 15.87 -29.38 -14.89
C ASP A 279 14.56 -28.97 -14.20
N TYR A 280 13.44 -29.53 -14.68
CA TYR A 280 12.09 -29.13 -14.25
C TYR A 280 11.81 -29.36 -12.77
N VAL A 281 12.34 -30.45 -12.18
CA VAL A 281 12.10 -30.79 -10.77
C VAL A 281 12.64 -29.70 -9.85
N ASP A 282 13.87 -29.26 -10.08
CA ASP A 282 14.48 -28.20 -9.29
C ASP A 282 13.85 -26.84 -9.58
N ALA A 283 13.49 -26.57 -10.84
CA ALA A 283 12.77 -25.34 -11.21
C ALA A 283 11.49 -25.17 -10.38
N VAL A 284 10.64 -26.20 -10.32
CA VAL A 284 9.39 -26.18 -9.53
C VAL A 284 9.69 -26.03 -8.04
N ASN A 285 10.68 -26.74 -7.50
CA ASN A 285 11.08 -26.63 -6.09
C ASN A 285 11.53 -25.20 -5.72
N TYR A 286 12.31 -24.55 -6.57
CA TYR A 286 12.73 -23.16 -6.36
C TYR A 286 11.55 -22.19 -6.51
N GLN A 287 10.67 -22.39 -7.48
CA GLN A 287 9.52 -21.51 -7.70
C GLN A 287 8.50 -21.62 -6.55
N GLN A 288 8.32 -22.80 -5.95
CA GLN A 288 7.53 -22.95 -4.72
C GLN A 288 8.14 -22.20 -3.54
N LYS A 289 9.48 -22.25 -3.38
CA LYS A 289 10.18 -21.44 -2.35
C LYS A 289 9.98 -19.95 -2.59
N VAL A 290 10.04 -19.50 -3.84
CA VAL A 290 9.80 -18.10 -4.23
C VAL A 290 8.42 -17.64 -3.76
N VAL A 291 7.36 -18.39 -4.05
CA VAL A 291 5.98 -18.04 -3.64
C VAL A 291 5.88 -17.89 -2.13
N LEU A 292 6.32 -18.90 -1.37
CA LEU A 292 6.26 -18.89 0.08
C LEU A 292 7.02 -17.71 0.69
N MET A 293 8.19 -17.38 0.14
CA MET A 293 8.99 -16.24 0.63
C MET A 293 8.38 -14.89 0.22
N SER A 294 7.89 -14.76 -1.02
CA SER A 294 7.27 -13.55 -1.56
C SER A 294 6.01 -13.18 -0.77
N GLU A 295 5.19 -14.17 -0.39
CA GLU A 295 4.04 -13.98 0.51
C GLU A 295 4.43 -13.38 1.86
N ARG A 296 5.51 -13.87 2.48
CA ARG A 296 5.92 -13.42 3.82
C ARG A 296 6.57 -12.05 3.80
N VAL A 297 7.36 -11.78 2.76
CA VAL A 297 8.17 -10.57 2.67
C VAL A 297 7.35 -9.40 2.10
N ASN A 298 6.63 -9.63 1.00
CA ASN A 298 5.92 -8.59 0.26
C ASN A 298 4.42 -8.57 0.57
N GLY A 299 3.87 -9.69 1.05
CA GLY A 299 2.44 -9.88 1.22
C GLY A 299 1.78 -10.54 0.00
N ILE A 300 0.55 -11.01 0.20
CA ILE A 300 -0.21 -11.80 -0.80
C ILE A 300 -0.62 -10.94 -2.01
N ASP A 301 -0.94 -9.66 -1.80
CA ASP A 301 -1.43 -8.77 -2.87
C ASP A 301 -0.32 -8.07 -3.66
N HIS A 302 0.94 -8.28 -3.29
CA HIS A 302 2.03 -7.62 -3.98
C HIS A 302 2.10 -8.13 -5.43
N PRO A 303 2.26 -7.25 -6.45
CA PRO A 303 2.28 -7.66 -7.86
C PRO A 303 3.27 -8.79 -8.16
N SER A 304 4.47 -8.72 -7.56
CA SER A 304 5.48 -9.79 -7.64
C SER A 304 4.95 -11.14 -7.14
N THR A 305 4.30 -11.19 -5.96
CA THR A 305 3.75 -12.43 -5.39
C THR A 305 2.68 -13.03 -6.30
N ILE A 306 1.82 -12.20 -6.87
CA ILE A 306 0.80 -12.64 -7.83
C ILE A 306 1.47 -13.23 -9.08
N SER A 307 2.50 -12.58 -9.62
CA SER A 307 3.27 -13.11 -10.74
C SER A 307 3.97 -14.43 -10.40
N ASP A 308 4.42 -14.59 -9.15
CA ASP A 308 5.07 -15.82 -8.67
C ASP A 308 4.08 -16.99 -8.62
N TYR A 309 2.84 -16.75 -8.16
CA TYR A 309 1.76 -17.74 -8.19
C TYR A 309 1.41 -18.18 -9.61
N VAL A 310 1.29 -17.20 -10.53
CA VAL A 310 1.02 -17.50 -11.94
C VAL A 310 2.14 -18.36 -12.51
N SER A 311 3.39 -18.02 -12.20
CA SER A 311 4.56 -18.77 -12.68
C SER A 311 4.56 -20.22 -12.15
N VAL A 312 4.22 -20.45 -10.87
CA VAL A 312 4.04 -21.82 -10.34
C VAL A 312 2.94 -22.56 -11.09
N SER A 313 1.81 -21.91 -11.39
CA SER A 313 0.68 -22.58 -12.03
C SER A 313 0.91 -22.97 -13.49
N VAL A 314 1.87 -22.32 -14.15
CA VAL A 314 2.19 -22.56 -15.57
C VAL A 314 3.23 -23.68 -15.72
N TRP A 315 4.02 -23.97 -14.69
CA TRP A 315 5.13 -24.93 -14.74
C TRP A 315 4.70 -26.35 -14.35
#